data_AF-A0A6M1SWM5-F1
#
_entry.id   AF-A0A6M1SWM5-F1
#
_cell.length_a   1.000
_cell.length_b   1.000
_cell.length_c   1.000
_cell.angle_alpha   90.00
_cell.angle_beta   90.00
_cell.angle_gamma   90.00
#
_symmetry.space_group_name_H-M   'P 1'
#
loop_
_entity.id
_entity.type
_entity.pdbx_description
1 polymer ?
#
loop_
_entity_poly.entity_id
_entity_poly.type
_entity_poly.pdbx_seq_one_letter_code
_entity_poly.pdbx_strand_id
1 'polypeptide(L)' 'MAQEEEGRDNILHERISMLEKEGYRGFKLKQSKKKWGGVSVTVKNSDGRTVTESGETSREAAKKIIDKIDTILD' A
#
# COMPACT_ATOMS: atom_id res chain seq x y z
N MET A 1 23.43 -7.57 -15.17
CA MET A 1 22.99 -6.83 -13.95
C MET A 1 21.62 -6.17 -14.09
N ALA A 2 20.84 -6.42 -15.16
CA ALA A 2 19.52 -5.79 -15.36
C ALA A 2 18.32 -6.56 -14.76
N GLN A 3 18.52 -7.78 -14.26
CA GLN A 3 17.41 -8.66 -13.82
C GLN A 3 16.93 -8.38 -12.39
N GLU A 4 17.68 -7.63 -11.58
CA GLU A 4 17.35 -7.40 -10.16
C GLU A 4 16.38 -6.23 -9.96
N GLU A 5 16.35 -5.25 -10.87
CA GLU A 5 15.46 -4.09 -10.79
C GLU A 5 14.02 -4.43 -11.22
N GLU A 6 13.84 -5.21 -12.30
CA GLU A 6 12.51 -5.67 -12.74
C GLU A 6 11.82 -6.56 -11.70
N GLY A 7 12.58 -7.39 -10.98
CA GLY A 7 12.03 -8.27 -9.94
C GLY A 7 11.44 -7.48 -8.76
N ARG A 8 12.09 -6.39 -8.34
CA ARG A 8 11.61 -5.57 -7.22
C ARG A 8 10.34 -4.80 -7.57
N ASP A 9 10.26 -4.27 -8.78
CA ASP A 9 9.08 -3.53 -9.22
C ASP A 9 7.86 -4.46 -9.36
N ASN A 10 8.07 -5.68 -9.89
CA ASN A 10 7.03 -6.71 -9.95
C ASN A 10 6.51 -7.11 -8.56
N ILE A 11 7.40 -7.36 -7.60
CA ILE A 11 7.00 -7.70 -6.23
C ILE A 11 6.18 -6.57 -5.61
N LEU A 12 6.58 -5.31 -5.81
CA LEU A 12 5.83 -4.17 -5.30
C LEU A 12 4.46 -4.06 -5.96
N HIS A 13 4.37 -4.26 -7.28
CA HIS A 13 3.11 -4.31 -8.02
C HIS A 13 2.16 -5.40 -7.51
N GLU A 14 2.68 -6.60 -7.25
CA GLU A 14 1.92 -7.70 -6.68
C GLU A 14 1.42 -7.37 -5.27
N ARG A 15 2.27 -6.77 -4.43
CA ARG A 15 1.88 -6.35 -3.06
C ARG A 15 0.80 -5.28 -3.07
N ILE A 16 0.88 -4.31 -3.98
CA ILE A 16 -0.17 -3.28 -4.15
C ILE A 16 -1.47 -3.95 -4.60
N SER A 17 -1.41 -4.84 -5.59
CA SER A 17 -2.58 -5.59 -6.05
C SER A 17 -3.20 -6.43 -4.94
N MET A 18 -2.39 -7.09 -4.11
CA MET A 18 -2.86 -7.84 -2.94
C MET A 18 -3.56 -6.92 -1.95
N LEU A 19 -2.95 -5.77 -1.60
CA LEU A 19 -3.53 -4.79 -0.69
C LEU A 19 -4.93 -4.31 -1.14
N GLU A 20 -5.09 -4.06 -2.44
CA GLU A 20 -6.35 -3.57 -3.01
C GLU A 20 -7.44 -4.66 -3.12
N LYS A 21 -7.07 -5.91 -3.37
CA LYS A 21 -8.02 -7.02 -3.57
C LYS A 21 -8.39 -7.77 -2.29
N GLU A 22 -7.39 -8.14 -1.50
CA GLU A 22 -7.53 -9.10 -0.39
C GLU A 22 -7.07 -8.51 0.96
N GLY A 23 -6.13 -7.56 0.88
CA GLY A 23 -5.39 -7.01 2.01
C GLY A 23 -3.93 -7.44 1.99
N TYR A 24 -3.12 -6.80 2.82
CA TYR A 24 -1.69 -7.05 2.94
C TYR A 24 -1.30 -7.17 4.42
N ARG A 25 -0.66 -8.29 4.80
CA ARG A 25 -0.21 -8.58 6.18
C ARG A 25 -1.26 -8.27 7.26
N GLY A 26 -2.51 -8.66 7.02
CA GLY A 26 -3.61 -8.44 7.96
C GLY A 26 -4.23 -7.04 7.92
N PHE A 27 -3.71 -6.11 7.12
CA PHE A 27 -4.34 -4.83 6.82
C PHE A 27 -5.22 -4.94 5.58
N LYS A 28 -6.46 -4.44 5.65
CA LYS A 28 -7.39 -4.40 4.52
C LYS A 28 -7.71 -2.96 4.13
N LEU A 29 -7.95 -2.73 2.85
CA LEU A 29 -8.42 -1.44 2.35
C LEU A 29 -9.74 -1.08 3.05
N LYS A 30 -9.74 0.04 3.78
CA LYS A 30 -10.94 0.57 4.45
C LYS A 30 -11.58 1.64 3.60
N GLN A 31 -10.78 2.56 3.07
CA GLN A 31 -11.28 3.68 2.27
C GLN A 31 -10.19 4.18 1.32
N SER A 32 -10.57 4.45 0.08
CA SER A 32 -9.78 5.26 -0.85
C SER A 32 -10.55 6.54 -1.16
N LYS A 33 -9.91 7.69 -0.98
CA LYS A 33 -10.52 9.00 -1.24
C LYS A 33 -9.61 9.81 -2.15
N LYS A 34 -10.13 10.16 -3.33
CA LYS A 34 -9.48 11.13 -4.22
C LYS A 34 -9.55 12.51 -3.57
N LYS A 35 -8.41 13.18 -3.46
CA LYS A 35 -8.28 14.55 -2.95
C LYS A 35 -7.82 15.47 -4.08
N TRP A 36 -7.96 16.78 -3.90
CA TRP A 36 -7.49 17.76 -4.87
C TRP A 36 -5.96 17.64 -4.99
N GLY A 37 -5.48 17.07 -6.10
CA GLY A 37 -4.05 16.80 -6.33
C GLY A 37 -3.55 15.40 -5.94
N GLY A 38 -4.43 14.44 -5.61
CA GLY A 38 -3.95 13.06 -5.39
C GLY A 38 -4.97 12.06 -4.86
N VAL A 39 -4.46 10.98 -4.29
CA VAL A 39 -5.24 9.88 -3.71
C VAL A 39 -4.78 9.64 -2.27
N SER A 40 -5.74 9.54 -1.37
CA SER A 40 -5.52 9.13 0.01
C SER A 40 -6.10 7.74 0.22
N VAL A 41 -5.28 6.84 0.76
CA VAL A 41 -5.64 5.45 1.01
C VAL A 41 -5.57 5.20 2.51
N THR A 42 -6.64 4.62 3.07
CA THR A 42 -6.73 4.20 4.46
C THR A 42 -6.92 2.69 4.50
N VAL A 43 -6.08 2.02 5.27
CA VAL A 43 -6.16 0.57 5.55
C VAL A 43 -6.33 0.33 7.04
N LYS A 44 -6.95 -0.80 7.40
CA LYS A 44 -7.21 -1.18 8.78
C LYS A 44 -6.84 -2.64 9.02
N ASN A 45 -6.17 -2.96 10.13
CA ASN A 45 -5.94 -4.35 10.53
C ASN A 45 -7.01 -4.88 11.52
N SER A 46 -6.95 -6.19 11.77
CA SER A 46 -7.83 -6.89 12.70
C SER A 46 -7.74 -6.36 14.15
N ASP A 47 -6.56 -5.91 14.59
CA ASP A 47 -6.35 -5.27 15.91
C ASP A 47 -6.95 -3.87 16.04
N GLY A 48 -7.52 -3.32 14.96
CA GLY A 48 -8.11 -1.99 14.96
C GLY A 48 -7.15 -0.86 14.59
N ARG A 49 -5.87 -1.14 14.33
CA ARG A 49 -4.89 -0.16 13.84
C ARG A 49 -5.26 0.27 12.43
N THR A 50 -5.25 1.58 12.21
CA THR A 50 -5.49 2.20 10.91
C THR A 50 -4.24 2.92 10.44
N VAL A 51 -3.87 2.68 9.18
CA VAL A 51 -2.78 3.39 8.50
C VAL A 51 -3.40 4.18 7.36
N THR A 52 -3.08 5.47 7.27
CA THR A 52 -3.56 6.34 6.20
C THR A 52 -2.39 7.06 5.57
N GLU A 53 -2.25 6.92 4.26
CA GLU A 53 -1.19 7.58 3.49
C GLU A 53 -1.78 8.25 2.26
N SER A 54 -1.03 9.20 1.71
CA SER A 54 -1.44 9.97 0.53
C SER A 54 -0.32 10.02 -0.50
N GLY A 55 -0.69 9.97 -1.77
CA GLY A 55 0.22 10.10 -2.90
C GLY A 55 -0.45 10.83 -4.06
N GLU A 56 0.34 11.22 -5.05
CA GLU A 56 -0.18 11.82 -6.28
C GLU A 56 -1.00 10.80 -7.07
N THR A 57 -0.56 9.53 -7.04
CA THR A 57 -1.26 8.38 -7.62
C THR A 57 -1.71 7.37 -6.55
N SER A 58 -2.71 6.54 -6.86
CA SER A 58 -3.12 5.41 -6.00
C SER A 58 -1.94 4.47 -5.72
N ARG A 59 -1.07 4.29 -6.72
CA ARG A 59 0.11 3.42 -6.62
C ARG A 59 1.12 3.93 -5.60
N GLU A 60 1.41 5.23 -5.60
CA GLU A 60 2.29 5.83 -4.60
C GLU A 60 1.69 5.79 -3.20
N ALA A 61 0.39 6.08 -3.08
CA ALA A 61 -0.29 5.98 -1.80
C ALA A 61 -0.20 4.54 -1.26
N ALA A 62 -0.45 3.53 -2.09
CA ALA A 62 -0.34 2.12 -1.73
C ALA A 62 1.11 1.70 -1.40
N LYS A 63 2.11 2.20 -2.15
CA LYS A 63 3.52 1.98 -1.84
C LYS A 63 3.86 2.48 -0.44
N LYS A 64 3.47 3.72 -0.11
CA LYS A 64 3.67 4.30 1.23
C LYS A 64 2.95 3.49 2.31
N ILE A 65 1.74 3.00 2.04
CA ILE A 65 1.03 2.11 2.96
C ILE A 65 1.84 0.83 3.22
N ILE A 66 2.32 0.15 2.17
CA ILE A 66 3.07 -1.10 2.30
C ILE A 66 4.35 -0.88 3.10
N ASP A 67 5.10 0.17 2.78
CA ASP A 67 6.33 0.55 3.47
C ASP A 67 6.08 0.82 4.97
N LYS A 68 5.00 1.54 5.26
CA LYS A 68 4.56 1.79 6.64
C LYS A 68 4.15 0.51 7.36
N ILE A 69 3.46 -0.40 6.68
CA ILE A 69 3.05 -1.70 7.24
C ILE A 69 4.29 -2.55 7.54
N ASP A 70 5.25 -2.65 6.61
CA ASP A 70 6.52 -3.35 6.83
C ASP A 70 7.24 -2.74 8.05
N THR A 71 7.33 -1.42 8.15
CA THR A 71 7.93 -0.71 9.30
C THR A 71 7.21 -0.98 10.64
N ILE A 72 5.89 -1.17 10.63
CA ILE A 72 5.09 -1.42 11.85
C ILE A 72 5.22 -2.87 12.33
N LEU A 73 5.53 -3.79 11.40
CA LEU A 73 5.56 -5.24 11.65
C LEU A 73 6.97 -5.81 11.77
N ASP A 74 8.01 -5.02 11.47
CA ASP A 74 9.42 -5.28 11.82
C ASP A 74 9.66 -5.07 13.32
#